data_AF-A0A091CM17-F1
#
_entry.id   AF-A0A091CM17-F1
#
_cell.length_a   1.000
_cell.length_b   1.000
_cell.length_c   1.000
_cell.angle_alpha   90.00
_cell.angle_beta   90.00
_cell.angle_gamma   90.00
#
_symmetry.space_group_name_H-M   'P 1'
#
loop_
_entity.id
_entity.type
_entity.pdbx_description
1 polymer ?
#
loop_
_entity_poly.entity_id
_entity_poly.type
_entity_poly.pdbx_seq_one_letter_code
_entity_poly.pdbx_strand_id
1 'polypeptide(L)'
;MSGDSSAVPQATCDSEEDTTTLCLQSRRQKQRQVSGDSHAHVSRQGAWKVHTQIDYIHCLVPDLLQITGNPCYWGVMDRYEAEALLEGKPEGTFLLRDSAQEDYLFSVSFRRYNRSLHARIEQWNHNFSFDAHDPCVFHSSTVTGLLEHYKDPSSCMFFEPLLTISLNRTFPFSLQYICRAVICRCTTYDGIDGLPLPSMLQDFLKEYHYKQKVRVRWLEREPVKAK
;
A
#
# COMPACT_ATOMS: atom_id res chain seq x y z
N MET A 1 -61.90 -11.34 24.80
CA MET A 1 -61.61 -9.92 25.08
C MET A 1 -60.46 -9.54 24.15
N SER A 2 -60.81 -8.77 23.10
CA SER A 2 -59.99 -7.83 22.30
C SER A 2 -58.69 -8.37 21.68
N GLY A 3 -58.54 -8.49 20.35
CA GLY A 3 -58.58 -7.40 19.35
C GLY A 3 -57.24 -6.65 19.38
N ASP A 4 -56.43 -6.49 18.33
CA ASP A 4 -56.77 -6.25 16.93
C ASP A 4 -55.55 -6.50 15.99
N SER A 5 -55.90 -6.57 14.71
CA SER A 5 -55.18 -6.76 13.44
C SER A 5 -54.13 -5.64 13.18
N SER A 6 -53.13 -5.74 12.27
CA SER A 6 -53.27 -5.86 10.82
C SER A 6 -51.90 -5.77 10.08
N ALA A 7 -51.86 -6.40 8.90
CA ALA A 7 -51.27 -5.95 7.62
C ALA A 7 -49.77 -6.14 7.27
N VAL A 8 -49.62 -6.75 6.08
CA VAL A 8 -48.44 -7.15 5.26
C VAL A 8 -47.93 -5.96 4.39
N PRO A 9 -46.76 -5.99 3.70
CA PRO A 9 -46.61 -6.73 2.43
C PRO A 9 -45.21 -7.36 2.13
N GLN A 10 -45.20 -8.33 1.20
CA GLN A 10 -44.05 -8.82 0.42
C GLN A 10 -43.68 -7.83 -0.71
N ALA A 11 -42.37 -7.73 -1.01
CA ALA A 11 -41.71 -7.39 -2.30
C ALA A 11 -40.26 -6.98 -1.94
N THR A 12 -39.18 -7.16 -2.70
CA THR A 12 -38.83 -7.78 -3.99
C THR A 12 -37.29 -7.80 -3.98
N CYS A 13 -36.68 -8.73 -4.69
CA CYS A 13 -35.26 -8.67 -5.08
C CYS A 13 -34.95 -7.38 -5.86
N ASP A 14 -33.85 -6.71 -5.54
CA ASP A 14 -32.95 -6.16 -6.56
C ASP A 14 -31.57 -5.83 -5.98
N SER A 15 -30.56 -6.04 -6.82
CA SER A 15 -29.15 -5.69 -6.61
C SER A 15 -28.96 -4.18 -6.66
N GLU A 16 -28.13 -3.60 -5.78
CA GLU A 16 -27.71 -2.21 -5.91
C GLU A 16 -26.17 -2.09 -5.99
N GLU A 17 -25.75 -1.66 -7.17
CA GLU A 17 -24.41 -1.23 -7.55
C GLU A 17 -24.12 0.17 -6.98
N ASP A 18 -23.06 0.31 -6.18
CA ASP A 18 -22.68 1.62 -5.66
C ASP A 18 -21.95 2.44 -6.74
N THR A 19 -22.75 3.23 -7.45
CA THR A 19 -22.36 4.15 -8.51
C THR A 19 -22.11 5.53 -7.91
N THR A 20 -20.88 5.81 -7.43
CA THR A 20 -20.54 7.17 -6.98
C THR A 20 -20.11 8.06 -8.15
N THR A 21 -21.11 8.69 -8.74
CA THR A 21 -21.00 9.71 -9.78
C THR A 21 -20.72 11.07 -9.11
N LEU A 22 -19.47 11.54 -9.10
CA LEU A 22 -19.17 12.93 -8.67
C LEU A 22 -19.21 13.88 -9.88
N CYS A 23 -20.36 14.56 -9.99
CA CYS A 23 -20.62 15.66 -10.90
C CYS A 23 -19.69 16.87 -10.61
N LEU A 24 -18.69 17.08 -11.46
CA LEU A 24 -18.00 18.38 -11.56
C LEU A 24 -18.84 19.33 -12.43
N GLN A 25 -19.61 20.20 -11.78
CA GLN A 25 -20.24 21.35 -12.42
C GLN A 25 -19.15 22.32 -12.91
N SER A 26 -18.81 22.27 -14.19
CA SER A 26 -18.09 23.36 -14.86
C SER A 26 -19.07 24.48 -15.22
N ARG A 27 -18.95 25.61 -14.50
CA ARG A 27 -19.58 26.90 -14.81
C ARG A 27 -19.34 27.26 -16.29
N ARG A 28 -20.41 27.35 -17.09
CA ARG A 28 -20.39 27.95 -18.43
C ARG A 28 -20.10 29.45 -18.31
N GLN A 29 -18.92 29.90 -18.73
CA GLN A 29 -18.71 31.30 -19.10
C GLN A 29 -19.12 31.51 -20.56
N LYS A 30 -20.05 32.46 -20.77
CA LYS A 30 -20.63 32.86 -22.04
C LYS A 30 -19.66 33.81 -22.76
N GLN A 31 -19.07 33.36 -23.87
CA GLN A 31 -18.13 34.16 -24.66
C GLN A 31 -18.90 35.11 -25.61
N ARG A 32 -18.60 36.41 -25.51
CA ARG A 32 -19.15 37.51 -26.34
C ARG A 32 -18.51 37.46 -27.73
N GLN A 33 -19.33 37.55 -28.78
CA GLN A 33 -18.89 37.71 -30.17
C GLN A 33 -18.27 39.11 -30.39
N VAL A 34 -17.12 39.15 -31.08
CA VAL A 34 -16.64 40.31 -31.82
C VAL A 34 -16.09 39.80 -33.16
N SER A 35 -16.59 40.37 -34.25
CA SER A 35 -16.16 40.14 -35.63
C SER A 35 -14.94 40.99 -35.99
N GLY A 36 -14.05 40.47 -36.83
CA GLY A 36 -12.95 41.24 -37.46
C GLY A 36 -11.96 40.37 -38.22
N ASP A 37 -11.62 40.79 -39.43
CA ASP A 37 -11.09 40.03 -40.57
C ASP A 37 -9.60 39.60 -40.56
N SER A 38 -9.36 38.44 -41.20
CA SER A 38 -8.33 38.07 -42.19
C SER A 38 -6.85 38.55 -42.07
N HIS A 39 -5.91 37.62 -41.81
CA HIS A 39 -4.82 37.22 -42.74
C HIS A 39 -3.87 36.13 -42.17
N ALA A 40 -3.69 35.08 -42.98
CA ALA A 40 -2.68 34.01 -43.07
C ALA A 40 -1.53 33.89 -42.02
N HIS A 41 -1.55 32.80 -41.24
CA HIS A 41 -0.67 31.61 -41.40
C HIS A 41 -1.09 30.57 -40.35
N VAL A 42 -2.08 29.73 -40.67
CA VAL A 42 -2.54 28.69 -39.75
C VAL A 42 -1.54 27.54 -39.81
N SER A 43 -0.60 27.51 -38.86
CA SER A 43 0.04 26.27 -38.43
C SER A 43 -1.07 25.38 -37.85
N ARG A 44 -1.63 24.50 -38.68
CA ARG A 44 -2.58 23.46 -38.23
C ARG A 44 -1.79 22.43 -37.43
N GLN A 45 -1.41 22.78 -36.21
CA GLN A 45 -0.98 21.79 -35.22
C GLN A 45 -2.26 21.08 -34.77
N GLY A 46 -2.36 19.78 -35.08
CA GLY A 46 -3.47 18.95 -34.61
C GLY A 46 -3.60 19.04 -33.09
N ALA A 47 -4.84 18.91 -32.59
CA ALA A 47 -5.08 18.90 -31.15
C ALA A 47 -4.28 17.77 -30.50
N TRP A 48 -3.58 18.10 -29.42
CA TRP A 48 -2.91 17.09 -28.60
C TRP A 48 -3.96 16.28 -27.85
N LYS A 49 -3.93 14.96 -28.00
CA LYS A 49 -4.70 14.03 -27.19
C LYS A 49 -3.84 13.60 -26.01
N VAL A 50 -4.31 13.86 -24.79
CA VAL A 50 -3.66 13.41 -23.57
C VAL A 50 -4.14 11.99 -23.28
N HIS A 51 -3.23 11.02 -23.30
CA HIS A 51 -3.48 9.67 -22.81
C HIS A 51 -2.89 9.54 -21.40
N THR A 52 -3.64 8.96 -20.46
CA THR A 52 -3.16 8.69 -19.10
C THR A 52 -3.18 7.19 -18.87
N GLN A 53 -2.02 6.60 -18.59
CA GLN A 53 -1.86 5.19 -18.21
C GLN A 53 -1.38 5.11 -16.76
N ILE A 54 -1.81 4.07 -16.07
CA ILE A 54 -1.30 3.70 -14.74
C ILE A 54 -0.27 2.61 -14.95
N ASP A 55 0.98 2.91 -14.61
CA ASP A 55 2.08 1.94 -14.58
C ASP A 55 2.51 1.72 -13.13
N TYR A 56 3.28 0.65 -12.91
CA TYR A 56 3.85 0.33 -11.61
C TYR A 56 5.37 0.17 -11.76
N ILE A 57 6.10 0.72 -10.80
CA ILE A 57 7.53 0.43 -10.63
C ILE A 57 7.72 -0.44 -9.39
N HIS A 58 8.76 -1.25 -9.39
CA HIS A 58 9.10 -2.12 -8.27
C HIS A 58 10.22 -1.49 -7.48
N CYS A 59 10.06 -1.43 -6.15
CA CYS A 59 11.03 -0.81 -5.26
C CYS A 59 11.36 -1.79 -4.13
N LEU A 60 12.65 -2.04 -3.91
CA LEU A 60 13.08 -2.83 -2.75
C LEU A 60 12.67 -2.12 -1.45
N VAL A 61 12.36 -2.91 -0.42
CA VAL A 61 12.11 -2.37 0.93
C VAL A 61 13.37 -1.64 1.41
N PRO A 62 13.30 -0.33 1.71
CA PRO A 62 14.50 0.49 1.92
C PRO A 62 15.28 0.12 3.19
N ASP A 63 14.59 -0.41 4.20
CA ASP A 63 15.13 -0.76 5.51
C ASP A 63 15.22 -2.28 5.74
N LEU A 64 15.22 -3.10 4.68
CA LEU A 64 15.27 -4.57 4.79
C LEU A 64 16.44 -5.08 5.66
N LEU A 65 17.61 -4.45 5.58
CA LEU A 65 18.76 -4.78 6.43
C LEU A 65 18.48 -4.51 7.92
N GLN A 66 17.79 -3.40 8.22
CA GLN A 66 17.44 -3.02 9.58
C GLN A 66 16.36 -3.95 10.14
N ILE A 67 15.36 -4.29 9.32
CA ILE A 67 14.33 -5.29 9.64
C ILE A 67 14.98 -6.65 9.95
N THR A 68 15.87 -7.12 9.07
CA THR A 68 16.56 -8.42 9.22
C THR A 68 17.42 -8.47 10.49
N GLY A 69 18.04 -7.34 10.85
CA GLY A 69 18.83 -7.20 12.08
C GLY A 69 17.98 -7.01 13.34
N ASN A 70 16.69 -6.71 13.22
CA ASN A 70 15.82 -6.47 14.36
C ASN A 70 15.40 -7.80 15.03
N PRO A 71 15.65 -7.99 16.33
CA PRO A 71 15.25 -9.21 17.04
C PRO A 71 13.74 -9.46 17.05
N CYS A 72 12.91 -8.43 16.91
CA CYS A 72 11.44 -8.59 16.90
C CYS A 72 10.90 -9.14 15.58
N TYR A 73 11.73 -9.24 14.54
CA TYR A 73 11.34 -9.78 13.24
C TYR A 73 11.57 -11.30 13.18
N TRP A 74 10.49 -12.05 12.94
CA TRP A 74 10.49 -13.51 12.94
C TRP A 74 10.64 -14.14 11.55
N GLY A 75 10.60 -13.34 10.48
CA GLY A 75 10.63 -13.86 9.10
C GLY A 75 9.31 -14.49 8.69
N VAL A 76 9.39 -15.54 7.86
CA VAL A 76 8.25 -16.34 7.43
C VAL A 76 7.63 -17.03 8.64
N MET A 77 6.42 -16.60 8.98
CA MET A 77 5.63 -17.10 10.09
C MET A 77 4.16 -16.81 9.81
N ASP A 78 3.28 -17.78 10.06
CA ASP A 78 1.85 -17.57 9.88
C ASP A 78 1.20 -16.87 11.09
N ARG A 79 -0.09 -16.57 10.98
CA ARG A 79 -0.81 -15.88 12.07
C ARG A 79 -1.00 -16.75 13.31
N TYR A 80 -1.18 -18.06 13.15
CA TYR A 80 -1.49 -18.99 14.23
C TYR A 80 -0.24 -19.28 15.07
N GLU A 81 0.92 -19.42 14.44
CA GLU A 81 2.21 -19.48 15.11
C GLU A 81 2.46 -18.22 15.94
N ALA A 82 2.17 -17.04 15.39
CA ALA A 82 2.28 -15.78 16.11
C ALA A 82 1.30 -15.69 17.29
N GLU A 83 0.05 -16.15 17.12
CA GLU A 83 -0.95 -16.19 18.20
C GLU A 83 -0.48 -17.08 19.36
N ALA A 84 0.07 -18.26 19.07
CA ALA A 84 0.60 -19.18 20.07
C ALA A 84 1.76 -18.57 20.87
N LEU A 85 2.65 -17.82 20.20
CA LEU A 85 3.77 -17.13 20.86
C LEU A 85 3.32 -15.96 21.74
N LEU A 86 2.21 -15.30 21.37
CA LEU A 86 1.63 -14.15 22.06
C LEU A 86 0.64 -14.55 23.17
N GLU A 87 0.24 -15.82 23.23
CA GLU A 87 -0.69 -16.30 24.24
C GLU A 87 -0.14 -16.07 25.66
N GLY A 88 -0.98 -15.51 26.53
CA GLY A 88 -0.62 -15.18 27.92
C GLY A 88 0.42 -14.07 28.09
N LYS A 89 0.90 -13.44 27.00
CA LYS A 89 1.84 -12.31 27.08
C LYS A 89 1.14 -11.03 27.54
N PRO A 90 1.89 -10.09 28.15
CA PRO A 90 1.33 -8.81 28.56
C PRO A 90 0.88 -7.99 27.35
N GLU A 91 -0.06 -7.08 27.58
CA GLU A 91 -0.50 -6.11 26.57
C GLU A 91 0.66 -5.26 26.06
N GLY A 92 0.66 -4.99 24.75
CA GLY A 92 1.74 -4.33 24.05
C GLY A 92 2.87 -5.24 23.58
N THR A 93 2.82 -6.54 23.92
CA THR A 93 3.76 -7.54 23.34
C THR A 93 3.50 -7.70 21.86
N PHE A 94 4.53 -7.61 21.02
CA PHE A 94 4.39 -7.71 19.58
C PHE A 94 5.56 -8.42 18.90
N LEU A 95 5.33 -8.85 17.65
CA LEU A 95 6.36 -9.32 16.74
C LEU A 95 6.04 -8.88 15.30
N LEU A 96 7.09 -8.66 14.51
CA LEU A 96 7.00 -8.45 13.07
C LEU A 96 7.21 -9.80 12.37
N ARG A 97 6.42 -10.09 11.34
CA ARG A 97 6.56 -11.29 10.51
C ARG A 97 6.19 -10.99 9.07
N ASP A 98 6.51 -11.92 8.18
CA ASP A 98 6.03 -11.85 6.81
C ASP A 98 4.51 -12.07 6.79
N SER A 99 3.84 -11.36 5.89
CA SER A 99 2.41 -11.55 5.68
C SER A 99 2.18 -12.80 4.83
N ALA A 100 1.17 -13.60 5.20
CA ALA A 100 0.76 -14.76 4.42
C ALA A 100 -0.10 -14.38 3.18
N GLN A 101 -0.42 -13.10 3.02
CA GLN A 101 -1.13 -12.59 1.83
C GLN A 101 -0.16 -11.96 0.85
N GLU A 102 -0.36 -12.25 -0.42
CA GLU A 102 0.52 -11.88 -1.53
C GLU A 102 0.66 -10.36 -1.72
N ASP A 103 -0.36 -9.58 -1.38
CA ASP A 103 -0.36 -8.12 -1.58
C ASP A 103 0.41 -7.34 -0.50
N TYR A 104 0.84 -8.01 0.58
CA TYR A 104 1.52 -7.38 1.70
C TYR A 104 2.81 -8.12 2.00
N LEU A 105 3.91 -7.40 2.23
CA LEU A 105 5.17 -8.03 2.61
C LEU A 105 5.19 -8.41 4.09
N PHE A 106 4.67 -7.53 4.95
CA PHE A 106 4.81 -7.66 6.40
C PHE A 106 3.47 -7.54 7.13
N SER A 107 3.42 -8.16 8.30
CA SER A 107 2.37 -7.99 9.28
C SER A 107 2.95 -7.91 10.67
N VAL A 108 2.34 -7.07 11.51
CA VAL A 108 2.62 -7.04 12.94
C VAL A 108 1.55 -7.86 13.64
N SER A 109 1.97 -8.77 14.52
CA SER A 109 1.08 -9.48 15.43
C SER A 109 1.34 -8.97 16.84
N PHE A 110 0.30 -8.58 17.56
CA PHE A 110 0.44 -7.92 18.84
C PHE A 110 -0.67 -8.29 19.82
N ARG A 111 -0.40 -8.09 21.10
CA ARG A 111 -1.32 -8.37 22.19
C ARG A 111 -1.98 -7.09 22.65
N ARG A 112 -3.31 -7.02 22.59
CA ARG A 112 -4.10 -5.89 23.10
C ARG A 112 -5.46 -6.35 23.61
N TYR A 113 -5.97 -5.76 24.69
CA TYR A 113 -7.27 -6.14 25.28
C TYR A 113 -7.43 -7.63 25.54
N ASN A 114 -6.36 -8.28 25.98
CA ASN A 114 -6.30 -9.72 26.18
C ASN A 114 -6.67 -10.55 24.93
N ARG A 115 -6.42 -9.99 23.73
CA ARG A 115 -6.54 -10.65 22.43
C ARG A 115 -5.26 -10.49 21.62
N SER A 116 -5.00 -11.48 20.77
CA SER A 116 -3.95 -11.41 19.76
C SER A 116 -4.58 -10.79 18.51
N LEU A 117 -4.00 -9.70 18.04
CA LEU A 117 -4.47 -8.91 16.90
C LEU A 117 -3.37 -8.84 15.85
N HIS A 118 -3.75 -8.55 14.61
CA HIS A 118 -2.83 -8.47 13.48
C HIS A 118 -3.12 -7.23 12.66
N ALA A 119 -2.07 -6.51 12.29
CA ALA A 119 -2.14 -5.38 11.39
C ALA A 119 -1.18 -5.61 10.21
N ARG A 120 -1.69 -5.47 8.99
CA ARG A 120 -0.87 -5.56 7.78
C ARG A 120 -0.21 -4.21 7.57
N ILE A 121 1.04 -4.23 7.12
CA ILE A 121 1.73 -2.99 6.77
C ILE A 121 1.47 -2.71 5.30
N GLU A 122 0.74 -1.64 5.05
CA GLU A 122 0.42 -1.17 3.72
C GLU A 122 1.51 -0.22 3.21
N GLN A 123 1.59 -0.05 1.88
CA GLN A 123 2.53 0.88 1.26
C GLN A 123 1.80 1.83 0.32
N TRP A 124 2.05 3.12 0.46
CA TRP A 124 1.60 4.14 -0.48
C TRP A 124 2.55 5.32 -0.54
N ASN A 125 2.85 5.78 -1.76
CA ASN A 125 3.72 6.93 -2.03
C ASN A 125 5.07 6.86 -1.28
N HIS A 126 5.74 5.71 -1.40
CA HIS A 126 6.99 5.38 -0.70
C HIS A 126 6.95 5.41 0.85
N ASN A 127 5.75 5.47 1.44
CA ASN A 127 5.55 5.38 2.88
C ASN A 127 4.81 4.09 3.26
N PHE A 128 4.99 3.67 4.50
CA PHE A 128 4.41 2.51 5.15
C PHE A 128 3.51 2.95 6.30
N SER A 129 2.33 2.35 6.40
CA SER A 129 1.35 2.62 7.46
C SER A 129 0.48 1.39 7.71
N PHE A 130 -0.40 1.45 8.73
CA PHE A 130 -1.42 0.42 8.96
C PHE A 130 -2.75 0.68 8.23
N ASP A 131 -2.88 1.86 7.62
CA ASP A 131 -3.92 2.23 6.66
C ASP A 131 -3.29 3.22 5.67
N ALA A 132 -3.09 2.81 4.42
CA ALA A 132 -2.45 3.65 3.41
C ALA A 132 -3.38 4.68 2.78
N HIS A 133 -4.70 4.54 2.98
CA HIS A 133 -5.71 5.36 2.34
C HIS A 133 -6.22 6.49 3.24
N ASP A 134 -6.03 6.36 4.56
CA ASP A 134 -6.32 7.41 5.53
C ASP A 134 -5.10 8.35 5.75
N PRO A 135 -5.15 9.61 5.29
CA PRO A 135 -4.05 10.56 5.49
C PRO A 135 -3.85 10.99 6.95
N CYS A 136 -4.81 10.69 7.84
CA CYS A 136 -4.68 10.99 9.28
C CYS A 136 -3.88 9.92 10.02
N VAL A 137 -3.72 8.72 9.43
CA VAL A 137 -2.95 7.63 10.03
C VAL A 137 -1.46 7.90 9.84
N PHE A 138 -0.69 7.64 10.90
CA PHE A 138 0.75 7.85 10.85
C PHE A 138 1.39 6.96 9.78
N HIS A 139 2.31 7.55 9.02
CA HIS A 139 3.08 6.86 8.00
C HIS A 139 4.57 7.18 8.12
N SER A 140 5.42 6.24 7.72
CA SER A 140 6.87 6.38 7.75
C SER A 140 7.50 5.90 6.44
N SER A 141 8.65 6.45 6.04
CA SER A 141 9.39 5.97 4.88
C SER A 141 10.08 4.61 5.09
N THR A 142 10.01 4.07 6.31
CA THR A 142 10.62 2.78 6.71
C THR A 142 9.65 2.00 7.58
N VAL A 143 9.71 0.66 7.50
CA VAL A 143 8.93 -0.21 8.40
C VAL A 143 9.41 -0.05 9.83
N THR A 144 10.72 0.02 10.07
CA THR A 144 11.26 0.23 11.41
C THR A 144 10.81 1.54 12.04
N GLY A 145 10.71 2.62 11.26
CA GLY A 145 10.20 3.90 11.72
C GLY A 145 8.71 3.87 12.04
N LEU A 146 7.91 3.10 11.28
CA LEU A 146 6.52 2.83 11.61
C LEU A 146 6.40 2.12 12.96
N LEU A 147 7.18 1.05 13.18
CA LEU A 147 7.16 0.33 14.45
C LEU A 147 7.58 1.22 15.62
N GLU A 148 8.58 2.08 15.44
CA GLU A 148 9.08 2.99 16.48
C GLU A 148 7.99 3.96 16.96
N HIS A 149 7.19 4.52 16.06
CA HIS A 149 6.10 5.43 16.41
C HIS A 149 5.08 4.77 17.35
N TYR A 150 4.67 3.54 17.03
CA TYR A 150 3.68 2.79 17.80
C TYR A 150 4.25 2.13 19.08
N LYS A 151 5.51 2.40 19.44
CA LYS A 151 6.05 2.02 20.76
C LYS A 151 5.56 2.91 21.89
N ASP A 152 5.23 4.16 21.60
CA ASP A 152 4.78 5.11 22.60
C ASP A 152 3.25 5.02 22.81
N PRO A 153 2.77 4.61 24.00
CA PRO A 153 1.34 4.56 24.28
C PRO A 153 0.65 5.91 24.14
N SER A 154 1.37 7.02 24.31
CA SER A 154 0.79 8.37 24.19
C SER A 154 0.45 8.74 22.73
N SER A 155 1.09 8.06 21.78
CA SER A 155 0.89 8.23 20.34
C SER A 155 -0.16 7.27 19.77
N CYS A 156 -0.72 6.35 20.58
CA CYS A 156 -1.60 5.27 20.10
C CYS A 156 -3.04 5.46 20.57
N MET A 157 -3.98 5.56 19.63
CA MET A 157 -5.41 5.45 19.90
C MET A 157 -5.80 4.03 20.32
N PHE A 158 -7.01 3.86 20.87
CA PHE A 158 -7.51 2.57 21.36
C PHE A 158 -7.64 1.48 20.25
N PHE A 159 -7.77 1.89 18.99
CA PHE A 159 -7.91 0.98 17.85
C PHE A 159 -6.59 0.70 17.13
N GLU A 160 -5.53 1.44 17.43
CA GLU A 160 -4.24 1.31 16.75
C GLU A 160 -3.38 0.17 17.31
N PRO A 161 -2.28 -0.22 16.65
CA PRO A 161 -1.33 -1.15 17.24
C PRO A 161 -0.61 -0.52 18.44
N LEU A 162 -0.44 -1.28 19.52
CA LEU A 162 0.39 -0.88 20.66
C LEU A 162 1.60 -1.82 20.71
N LEU A 163 2.79 -1.30 20.42
CA LEU A 163 3.98 -2.10 20.12
C LEU A 163 5.10 -1.86 21.15
N THR A 164 4.79 -1.93 22.44
CA THR A 164 5.71 -1.52 23.51
C THR A 164 6.75 -2.57 23.87
N ILE A 165 6.43 -3.86 23.75
CA ILE A 165 7.29 -4.97 24.20
C ILE A 165 7.61 -5.88 23.02
N SER A 166 8.85 -5.85 22.53
CA SER A 166 9.26 -6.74 21.44
C SER A 166 9.39 -8.19 21.90
N LEU A 167 8.71 -9.11 21.23
CA LEU A 167 8.93 -10.53 21.37
C LEU A 167 10.08 -10.95 20.45
N ASN A 168 11.23 -11.23 21.04
CA ASN A 168 12.46 -11.48 20.29
C ASN A 168 12.52 -12.91 19.75
N ARG A 169 12.91 -13.04 18.49
CA ARG A 169 13.19 -14.31 17.81
C ARG A 169 14.31 -15.08 18.52
N THR A 170 14.16 -16.39 18.59
CA THR A 170 15.07 -17.30 19.33
C THR A 170 16.02 -18.11 18.45
N PHE A 171 16.05 -17.84 17.14
CA PHE A 171 16.86 -18.55 16.16
C PHE A 171 17.56 -17.57 15.20
N PRO A 172 18.71 -17.94 14.61
CA PRO A 172 19.35 -17.14 13.56
C PRO A 172 18.66 -17.35 12.21
N PHE A 173 18.72 -16.34 11.33
CA PHE A 173 18.38 -16.53 9.92
C PHE A 173 19.48 -17.28 9.17
N SER A 174 19.13 -17.84 8.01
CA SER A 174 20.11 -18.48 7.14
C SER A 174 21.13 -17.46 6.62
N LEU A 175 22.35 -17.92 6.32
CA LEU A 175 23.39 -17.06 5.73
C LEU A 175 22.89 -16.43 4.42
N GLN A 176 22.18 -17.20 3.59
CA GLN A 176 21.61 -16.72 2.34
C GLN A 176 20.65 -15.54 2.54
N TYR A 177 19.78 -15.62 3.55
CA TYR A 177 18.84 -14.55 3.91
C TYR A 177 19.58 -13.28 4.36
N ILE A 178 20.60 -13.45 5.20
CA ILE A 178 21.43 -12.33 5.68
C ILE A 178 22.18 -11.68 4.52
N CYS A 179 22.77 -12.47 3.61
CA CYS A 179 23.45 -11.97 2.41
C CYS A 179 22.50 -11.16 1.53
N ARG A 180 21.26 -11.62 1.33
CA ARG A 180 20.25 -10.85 0.58
C ARG A 180 20.05 -9.47 1.17
N ALA A 181 19.82 -9.37 2.48
CA ALA A 181 19.55 -8.09 3.13
C ALA A 181 20.71 -7.10 2.94
N VAL A 182 21.96 -7.58 2.98
CA VAL A 182 23.16 -6.77 2.71
C VAL A 182 23.27 -6.37 1.24
N ILE A 183 23.05 -7.30 0.30
CA ILE A 183 23.11 -7.01 -1.14
C ILE A 183 22.04 -5.99 -1.54
N CYS A 184 20.78 -6.21 -1.12
CA CYS A 184 19.65 -5.32 -1.41
C CYS A 184 19.85 -3.91 -0.86
N ARG A 185 20.62 -3.72 0.22
CA ARG A 185 20.98 -2.40 0.76
C ARG A 185 21.91 -1.61 -0.17
N CYS A 186 22.64 -2.29 -1.05
CA CYS A 186 23.66 -1.73 -1.93
C CYS A 186 23.24 -1.63 -3.40
N THR A 187 22.01 -2.00 -3.74
CA THR A 187 21.48 -1.99 -5.11
C THR A 187 20.02 -1.53 -5.13
N THR A 188 19.44 -1.42 -6.32
CA THR A 188 18.02 -1.16 -6.54
C THR A 188 17.34 -2.41 -7.13
N TYR A 189 16.01 -2.40 -7.24
CA TYR A 189 15.27 -3.52 -7.83
C TYR A 189 15.76 -3.84 -9.25
N ASP A 190 15.87 -2.82 -10.10
CA ASP A 190 16.38 -2.97 -11.47
C ASP A 190 17.90 -3.24 -11.50
N GLY A 191 18.63 -2.73 -10.50
CA GLY A 191 20.07 -2.97 -10.37
C GLY A 191 20.42 -4.44 -10.11
N ILE A 192 19.48 -5.25 -9.62
CA ILE A 192 19.68 -6.70 -9.42
C ILE A 192 19.92 -7.42 -10.77
N ASP A 193 19.29 -6.97 -11.86
CA ASP A 193 19.44 -7.60 -13.18
C ASP A 193 20.86 -7.46 -13.75
N GLY A 194 21.61 -6.45 -13.28
CA GLY A 194 23.01 -6.24 -13.64
C GLY A 194 24.00 -7.07 -12.83
N LEU A 195 23.56 -7.80 -11.80
CA LEU A 195 24.47 -8.60 -10.97
C LEU A 195 24.89 -9.88 -11.71
N PRO A 196 26.16 -10.31 -11.59
CA PRO A 196 26.68 -11.54 -12.21
C PRO A 196 26.22 -12.78 -11.42
N LEU A 197 24.91 -12.97 -11.31
CA LEU A 197 24.25 -14.05 -10.56
C LEU A 197 23.29 -14.80 -11.48
N PRO A 198 23.04 -16.11 -11.26
CA PRO A 198 21.96 -16.83 -11.91
C PRO A 198 20.59 -16.19 -11.65
N SER A 199 19.66 -16.32 -12.61
CA SER A 199 18.32 -15.73 -12.52
C SER A 199 17.57 -16.11 -11.24
N MET A 200 17.67 -17.38 -10.81
CA MET A 200 17.04 -17.83 -9.55
C MET A 200 17.52 -17.05 -8.31
N LEU A 201 18.79 -16.61 -8.29
CA LEU A 201 19.30 -15.77 -7.20
C LEU A 201 18.87 -14.32 -7.37
N GLN A 202 18.74 -13.82 -8.60
CA GLN A 202 18.17 -12.50 -8.85
C GLN A 202 16.70 -12.43 -8.40
N ASP A 203 15.90 -13.45 -8.69
CA ASP A 203 14.51 -13.56 -8.22
C ASP A 203 14.44 -13.59 -6.69
N PHE A 204 15.32 -14.36 -6.05
CA PHE A 204 15.43 -14.39 -4.58
C PHE A 204 15.77 -13.02 -3.96
N LEU A 205 16.64 -12.23 -4.61
CA LEU A 205 16.95 -10.85 -4.17
C LEU A 205 15.79 -9.88 -4.40
N LYS A 206 14.95 -10.14 -5.41
CA LYS A 206 13.78 -9.33 -5.77
C LYS A 206 12.55 -9.61 -4.90
N GLU A 207 12.55 -10.64 -4.07
CA GLU A 207 11.39 -11.06 -3.28
C GLU A 207 10.78 -9.93 -2.42
N TYR A 208 11.60 -9.17 -1.69
CA TYR A 208 11.12 -8.11 -0.78
C TYR A 208 11.05 -6.76 -1.48
N HIS A 209 10.03 -6.58 -2.31
CA HIS A 209 9.75 -5.34 -3.02
C HIS A 209 8.26 -4.94 -2.93
N TYR A 210 7.98 -3.65 -3.02
CA TYR A 210 6.62 -3.12 -3.15
C TYR A 210 6.40 -2.52 -4.54
N LYS A 211 5.13 -2.42 -4.93
CA LYS A 211 4.70 -1.85 -6.22
C LYS A 211 4.28 -0.40 -6.03
N GLN A 212 5.06 0.53 -6.55
CA GLN A 212 4.71 1.95 -6.54
C GLN A 212 3.94 2.32 -7.80
N LYS A 213 2.73 2.85 -7.61
CA LYS A 213 1.89 3.36 -8.70
C LYS A 213 2.48 4.66 -9.27
N VAL A 214 2.64 4.71 -10.59
CA VAL A 214 3.09 5.89 -11.34
C VAL A 214 2.03 6.24 -12.38
N ARG A 215 1.58 7.50 -12.38
CA ARG A 215 0.69 8.01 -13.42
C ARG A 215 1.54 8.54 -14.56
N VAL A 216 1.46 7.90 -15.71
CA VAL A 216 2.18 8.36 -16.90
C VAL A 216 1.21 9.04 -17.85
N ARG A 217 1.57 10.26 -18.28
CA ARG A 217 0.80 11.05 -19.24
C ARG A 217 1.61 11.18 -20.52
N TRP A 218 1.04 10.74 -21.61
CA TRP A 218 1.64 10.84 -22.94
C TRP A 218 0.75 11.70 -23.83
N LEU A 219 1.38 12.46 -24.72
CA LEU A 219 0.72 13.37 -25.64
C LEU A 219 0.85 12.81 -27.05
N GLU A 220 -0.28 12.42 -27.66
CA GLU A 220 -0.32 11.96 -29.04
C GLU A 220 -0.97 13.04 -29.92
N ARG A 221 -0.45 13.27 -31.13
CA ARG A 221 -1.08 14.20 -32.07
C ARG A 221 -2.22 13.50 -32.81
N GLU A 222 -3.41 14.07 -32.77
CA GLU A 222 -4.52 13.60 -33.61
C GLU A 222 -4.12 13.66 -35.09
N PRO A 223 -4.26 12.55 -35.85
CA PRO A 223 -4.01 12.59 -37.29
C PRO A 223 -5.01 13.53 -37.95
N VAL A 224 -4.50 14.50 -38.71
CA VAL A 224 -5.34 15.43 -39.46
C VAL A 224 -6.07 14.63 -40.54
N LYS A 225 -7.37 14.40 -40.35
CA LYS A 225 -8.22 13.79 -41.39
C LYS A 225 -8.21 14.71 -42.62
N ALA A 226 -7.51 14.29 -43.67
CA ALA A 226 -7.59 14.92 -44.98
C ALA A 226 -9.01 14.69 -45.53
N LYS A 227 -9.69 15.78 -45.91
CA LYS A 227 -10.97 15.76 -46.62
C LYS A 227 -10.71 15.64 -48.12
#